data_AF-A0A2E2B4R2-F1
#
_entry.id   AF-A0A2E2B4R2-F1
#
_cell.length_a   1.000
_cell.length_b   1.000
_cell.length_c   1.000
_cell.angle_alpha   90.00
_cell.angle_beta   90.00
_cell.angle_gamma   90.00
#
_symmetry.space_group_name_H-M   'P 1'
#
loop_
_entity.id
_entity.type
_entity.pdbx_description
1 polymer ?
#
loop_
_entity_poly.entity_id
_entity_poly.type
_entity_poly.pdbx_seq_one_letter_code
_entity_poly.pdbx_strand_id
1 'polypeptide(L)'
;MRKPTDSTLVSISKHLNLSVSTVSRALSGQSKKYRISDKTTKLILETARKFNYRPNQLARGLILKRTNTVGIIIPDITNPFFANIVRWIERAARDN
;
A
#
# COMPACT_ATOMS: atom_id res chain seq x y z
N MET A 1 10.29 -22.45 -7.48
CA MET A 1 9.58 -21.17 -7.67
C MET A 1 8.17 -21.29 -7.10
N ARG A 2 7.77 -20.41 -6.18
CA ARG A 2 6.43 -20.43 -5.56
C ARG A 2 5.38 -20.10 -6.64
N LYS A 3 4.36 -20.95 -6.84
CA LYS A 3 3.24 -20.65 -7.73
C LYS A 3 2.61 -19.31 -7.32
N PRO A 4 2.24 -18.43 -8.26
CA PRO A 4 1.54 -17.20 -7.90
C PRO A 4 0.20 -17.61 -7.30
N THR A 5 0.06 -17.43 -5.99
CA THR A 5 -1.23 -17.44 -5.31
C THR A 5 -2.12 -16.41 -5.99
N ASP A 6 -3.43 -16.67 -6.09
CA ASP A 6 -4.36 -15.81 -6.83
C ASP A 6 -4.33 -14.35 -6.36
N SER A 7 -3.95 -14.10 -5.11
CA SER A 7 -3.86 -12.79 -4.49
C SER A 7 -2.56 -12.01 -4.75
N THR A 8 -1.93 -12.12 -5.92
CA THR A 8 -0.73 -11.30 -6.25
C THR A 8 -1.00 -10.28 -7.34
N LEU A 9 -0.18 -9.21 -7.39
CA LEU A 9 -0.32 -8.15 -8.39
C LEU A 9 -0.10 -8.68 -9.82
N VAL A 10 0.75 -9.71 -9.95
CA VAL A 10 1.00 -10.43 -11.21
C VAL A 10 -0.22 -11.25 -11.65
N SER A 11 -0.94 -11.86 -10.71
CA SER A 11 -2.17 -12.59 -11.02
C SER A 11 -3.26 -11.66 -11.55
N ILE A 12 -3.45 -10.49 -10.89
CA ILE A 12 -4.42 -9.48 -11.33
C ILE A 12 -4.06 -8.92 -12.72
N SER A 13 -2.77 -8.64 -12.96
CA SER A 13 -2.33 -8.11 -14.26
C SER A 13 -2.59 -9.10 -15.40
N LYS A 14 -2.35 -10.40 -15.16
CA LYS A 14 -2.66 -11.46 -16.12
C LYS A 14 -4.15 -11.61 -16.36
N HIS A 15 -4.97 -11.60 -15.30
CA HIS A 15 -6.42 -11.73 -15.41
C HIS A 15 -7.06 -10.58 -16.20
N LEU A 16 -6.53 -9.36 -16.06
CA LEU A 16 -7.06 -8.17 -16.75
C LEU A 16 -6.39 -7.89 -18.10
N ASN A 17 -5.40 -8.70 -18.49
CA ASN A 17 -4.55 -8.45 -19.65
C ASN A 17 -3.97 -7.02 -19.68
N LEU A 18 -3.50 -6.55 -18.51
CA LEU A 18 -2.88 -5.25 -18.33
C LEU A 18 -1.44 -5.41 -17.86
N SER A 19 -0.61 -4.40 -18.08
CA SER A 19 0.74 -4.40 -17.51
C SER A 19 0.69 -4.30 -15.98
N VAL A 20 1.67 -4.94 -15.33
CA VAL A 20 1.91 -4.84 -13.89
C VAL A 20 2.02 -3.38 -13.43
N SER A 21 2.63 -2.52 -14.25
CA SER A 21 2.77 -1.09 -13.98
C SER A 21 1.43 -0.35 -14.00
N THR A 22 0.53 -0.65 -14.92
CA THR A 22 -0.81 -0.06 -14.98
C THR A 22 -1.65 -0.45 -13.76
N VAL A 23 -1.64 -1.74 -13.40
CA VAL A 23 -2.33 -2.24 -12.20
C VAL A 23 -1.77 -1.60 -10.94
N SER A 24 -0.44 -1.55 -10.80
CA SER A 24 0.24 -0.93 -9.66
C SER A 24 -0.09 0.56 -9.52
N ARG A 25 -0.08 1.32 -10.62
CA ARG A 25 -0.41 2.76 -10.64
C ARG A 25 -1.88 3.01 -10.30
N ALA A 26 -2.78 2.18 -10.82
CA ALA A 26 -4.20 2.27 -10.49
C ALA A 26 -4.47 1.98 -9.01
N LEU A 27 -3.85 0.93 -8.45
CA LEU A 27 -3.97 0.57 -7.03
C LEU A 27 -3.29 1.58 -6.10
N SER A 28 -2.25 2.29 -6.58
CA SER A 28 -1.57 3.35 -5.83
C SER A 28 -2.26 4.72 -5.94
N GLY A 29 -3.45 4.79 -6.52
CA GLY A 29 -4.23 6.04 -6.68
C GLY A 29 -3.64 7.03 -7.69
N GLN A 30 -2.65 6.62 -8.49
CA GLN A 30 -1.98 7.48 -9.46
C GLN A 30 -2.68 7.46 -10.84
N SER A 31 -3.89 6.93 -10.94
CA SER A 31 -4.62 6.73 -12.21
C SER A 31 -4.73 8.00 -13.04
N LYS A 32 -5.14 9.11 -12.40
CA LYS A 32 -5.29 10.42 -13.06
C LYS A 32 -3.95 10.96 -13.58
N LYS A 33 -2.89 10.83 -12.77
CA LYS A 33 -1.52 11.26 -13.14
C LYS A 33 -1.02 10.53 -14.38
N TYR A 34 -1.33 9.25 -14.53
CA TYR A 34 -0.91 8.42 -15.66
C TYR A 34 -1.97 8.29 -16.76
N ARG A 35 -3.02 9.12 -16.75
CA ARG A 35 -4.11 9.13 -17.75
C ARG A 35 -4.77 7.76 -17.94
N ILE A 36 -4.85 6.96 -16.88
CA ILE A 36 -5.58 5.68 -16.90
C ILE A 36 -7.07 6.00 -16.80
N SER A 37 -7.87 5.46 -17.73
CA SER A 37 -9.31 5.73 -17.75
C SER A 37 -9.99 5.32 -16.44
N ASP A 38 -11.05 6.04 -16.05
CA ASP A 38 -11.82 5.71 -14.86
C ASP A 38 -12.49 4.34 -14.98
N LYS A 39 -12.88 3.94 -16.20
CA LYS A 39 -13.43 2.61 -16.51
C LYS A 39 -12.41 1.52 -16.17
N THR A 40 -11.17 1.67 -16.63
CA THR A 40 -10.08 0.72 -16.34
C THR A 40 -9.72 0.72 -14.86
N THR A 41 -9.69 1.89 -14.21
CA THR A 41 -9.40 2.00 -12.78
C THR A 41 -10.45 1.28 -11.93
N LYS A 42 -11.73 1.48 -12.22
CA LYS A 42 -12.84 0.77 -11.54
C LYS A 42 -12.72 -0.74 -11.70
N LEU A 43 -12.47 -1.21 -12.93
CA LEU A 43 -12.27 -2.63 -13.22
C LEU A 43 -11.13 -3.22 -12.38
N ILE A 44 -9.98 -2.54 -12.31
CA ILE A 44 -8.83 -2.98 -11.51
C ILE A 44 -9.20 -3.07 -10.02
N LEU A 45 -9.86 -2.05 -9.48
CA LEU A 45 -10.24 -2.00 -8.06
C LEU A 45 -11.29 -3.08 -7.69
N GLU A 46 -12.21 -3.39 -8.60
CA GLU A 46 -13.17 -4.47 -8.41
C GLU A 46 -12.51 -5.85 -8.45
N THR A 47 -11.64 -6.09 -9.43
CA THR A 47 -10.89 -7.34 -9.51
C THR A 47 -9.99 -7.51 -8.29
N ALA A 48 -9.27 -6.47 -7.87
CA ALA A 48 -8.45 -6.53 -6.66
C ALA A 48 -9.27 -6.89 -5.41
N ARG A 49 -10.49 -6.35 -5.28
CA ARG A 49 -11.42 -6.72 -4.20
C ARG A 49 -11.87 -8.17 -4.29
N LYS A 50 -12.28 -8.65 -5.48
CA LYS A 50 -12.68 -10.05 -5.70
C LYS A 50 -11.57 -11.04 -5.37
N PHE A 51 -10.33 -10.69 -5.67
CA PHE A 51 -9.15 -11.50 -5.42
C PHE A 51 -8.58 -11.34 -3.99
N ASN A 52 -9.28 -10.59 -3.12
CA ASN A 52 -8.82 -10.25 -1.76
C ASN A 52 -7.37 -9.76 -1.73
N TYR A 53 -6.99 -8.95 -2.72
CA TYR A 53 -5.62 -8.47 -2.86
C TYR A 53 -5.30 -7.42 -1.80
N ARG A 54 -4.23 -7.65 -1.05
CA ARG A 54 -3.67 -6.71 -0.09
C ARG A 54 -2.24 -6.35 -0.49
N PRO A 55 -1.93 -5.06 -0.71
CA PRO A 55 -0.57 -4.62 -0.98
C PRO A 55 0.37 -5.03 0.15
N ASN A 56 1.51 -5.63 -0.20
CA ASN A 56 2.57 -5.93 0.76
C ASN A 56 3.42 -4.67 0.95
N GLN A 57 3.27 -4.00 2.11
CA GLN A 57 3.99 -2.76 2.41
C GLN A 57 5.50 -2.96 2.54
N LEU A 58 5.96 -4.12 3.00
CA LEU A 58 7.40 -4.43 3.06
C LEU A 58 7.99 -4.54 1.65
N ALA A 59 7.33 -5.30 0.76
CA ALA A 59 7.74 -5.42 -0.63
C ALA A 59 7.74 -4.05 -1.34
N ARG A 60 6.70 -3.24 -1.08
CA ARG A 60 6.60 -1.88 -1.60
C ARG A 60 7.72 -0.98 -1.08
N GLY A 61 8.04 -1.06 0.21
CA GLY A 61 9.12 -0.29 0.81
C GLY A 61 10.51 -0.66 0.27
N LEU A 62 10.75 -1.95 0.02
CA LEU A 62 11.98 -2.43 -0.62
C LEU A 62 12.14 -1.87 -2.03
N ILE A 63 11.09 -1.93 -2.85
CA ILE A 63 11.12 -1.41 -4.23
C ILE A 63 11.31 0.11 -4.24
N LEU A 64 10.63 0.82 -3.34
CA LEU A 64 10.72 2.28 -3.24
C LEU A 64 11.97 2.77 -2.49
N LYS A 65 12.75 1.86 -1.90
CA LYS A 65 13.88 2.15 -0.99
C LYS A 65 13.51 3.12 0.13
N ARG A 66 12.23 3.14 0.51
CA ARG A 66 11.67 4.05 1.50
C ARG A 66 10.53 3.35 2.20
N THR A 67 10.56 3.37 3.53
CA THR A 67 9.43 2.98 4.36
C THR A 67 8.66 4.23 4.79
N ASN A 68 7.35 4.09 4.98
CA ASN A 68 6.54 5.12 5.64
C ASN A 68 6.41 4.75 7.13
N THR A 69 7.55 4.58 7.79
CA THR A 69 7.64 4.12 9.19
C THR A 69 8.42 5.12 10.00
N VAL A 70 7.86 5.56 11.12
CA VAL A 70 8.52 6.43 12.10
C VAL A 70 8.92 5.58 13.30
N GLY A 71 10.22 5.56 13.62
CA GLY A 71 10.74 4.93 14.83
C GLY A 71 10.82 5.94 15.96
N ILE A 72 10.38 5.56 17.17
CA ILE A 72 10.42 6.41 18.35
C ILE A 72 11.20 5.68 19.45
N ILE A 73 12.21 6.32 20.01
CA ILE A 73 13.00 5.81 21.14
C ILE A 73 12.69 6.69 22.35
N ILE A 74 12.16 6.09 23.41
CA ILE A 74 11.85 6.76 24.67
C ILE A 74 12.40 5.96 25.86
N PRO A 75 12.67 6.61 27.00
CA PRO A 75 13.16 5.92 28.19
C PRO A 75 12.16 4.91 28.76
N ASP A 76 10.87 5.28 28.83
CA ASP A 76 9.81 4.44 29.40
C ASP A 76 8.44 4.82 28.82
N ILE A 77 7.73 3.84 28.29
CA ILE A 77 6.37 4.00 27.72
C ILE A 77 5.28 4.11 28.79
N THR A 78 5.55 3.67 30.02
CA THR A 78 4.58 3.71 31.13
C THR A 78 4.48 5.09 31.76
N ASN A 79 5.51 5.93 31.59
CA ASN A 79 5.49 7.30 32.07
C ASN A 79 4.45 8.14 31.30
N PRO A 80 3.44 8.72 31.97
CA PRO A 80 2.37 9.49 31.32
C PRO A 80 2.87 10.66 30.47
N PHE A 81 4.00 11.27 30.81
CA PHE A 81 4.59 12.36 30.04
C PHE A 81 4.99 11.90 28.63
N PHE A 82 5.77 10.81 28.52
CA PHE A 82 6.19 10.27 27.23
C PHE A 82 5.03 9.61 26.48
N ALA A 83 4.14 8.90 27.18
CA ALA A 83 2.97 8.28 26.57
C ALA A 83 2.05 9.31 25.88
N ASN A 84 1.84 10.47 26.51
CA ASN A 84 1.06 11.56 25.91
C ASN A 84 1.73 12.11 24.66
N ILE A 85 3.05 12.33 24.67
CA ILE A 85 3.80 12.80 23.51
C ILE A 85 3.71 11.78 22.35
N VAL A 86 3.95 10.49 22.63
CA VAL A 86 3.86 9.42 21.62
C VAL A 86 2.48 9.36 20.99
N ARG A 87 1.41 9.54 21.77
CA ARG A 87 0.03 9.60 21.25
C ARG A 87 -0.14 10.72 20.23
N TRP A 88 0.39 11.91 20.51
CA TRP A 88 0.31 13.03 19.56
C TRP A 88 1.14 12.79 18.30
N ILE A 89 2.33 12.19 18.44
CA ILE A 89 3.17 11.81 17.29
C ILE A 89 2.48 10.76 16.42
N GLU A 90 1.87 9.72 17.02
CA GLU A 90 1.13 8.69 16.28
C GLU A 90 -0.02 9.29 15.48
N ARG A 91 -0.79 10.21 16.10
CA ARG A 91 -1.88 10.90 15.43
C ARG A 91 -1.39 11.73 14.24
N ALA A 92 -0.36 12.55 14.44
CA ALA A 92 0.22 13.37 13.37
C ALA A 92 0.82 12.52 12.23
N ALA A 93 1.39 11.34 12.54
CA ALA A 93 1.94 10.43 11.55
C ALA A 93 0.87 9.66 10.76
N ARG A 94 -0.30 9.42 11.36
CA ARG A 94 -1.45 8.77 10.69
C ARG A 94 -2.16 9.69 9.71
N ASP A 95 -2.20 10.99 9.99
CA ASP A 95 -2.91 11.99 9.19
C ASP A 95 -2.13 12.44 7.93
N ASN A 96 -0.93 11.87 7.69
CA ASN A 96 -0.01 12.17 6.57
C ASN A 96 0.03 11.04 5.53
#